data_AF-A0A8T1MHK3-F1
#
_entry.id   AF-A0A8T1MHK3-F1
#
_cell.length_a   1.000
_cell.length_b   1.000
_cell.length_c   1.000
_cell.angle_alpha   90.00
_cell.angle_beta   90.00
_cell.angle_gamma   90.00
#
_symmetry.space_group_name_H-M   'P 1'
#
loop_
_entity.id
_entity.type
_entity.pdbx_description
1 polymer ?
#
loop_
_entity_poly.entity_id
_entity_poly.type
_entity_poly.pdbx_seq_one_letter_code
_entity_poly.pdbx_strand_id
1 'polypeptide(L)'
;MCDPQPTTRDPQFQQQQIHGCVNNAGRFRSEVQLLNFSRKKRTSQSLGDNPLLNSNRSSKLADSQATDSVEDDGLFQVTGPTPESGTIDPIRSAQSVETTFNPTNQNEPHCPVGDYFLFDFLPYAPLGSGTSSSKPHPTPVHLENPERETRWYFKYFLGKFHQLYCGYVNERDPFLLAVAKTDVQSYGISQYRAILWRKSGSQKLCISYNPTTSLTAKKVLNFFDIQRIEKGPKEVYNYEVQKDALTLEEQEGSVNFKFGVIYCIEGQTSDEDMYNNEHGSEEFNQFIKLLGDRINLKSWDRFKGGLDTKSNTTGIDSVYTVYEGHEIMFHVSTLLPFSTENRQQIERKRHVGNDIVNIIFVDGIEPDAQPSWMPSMMKTHFTHIFAIVTYCKKSSTYRLNVFAEESVPIFGPPLPSPPEFTNPQEFREFLLVKLINGEKAAFHSPVFAQKRERTLEMLLHVICSANMSETSSVGLARRTFSDVVTDSFNGITTGKEQMRHDAHIKFGQMLKLNTIIRGDAPTSCITSGQAKKKPWQPKHFHTPLQYEVNCADVWKGNLIVSTENGTFLLKELCQPVLFIDRSVEVRQLEVTEQNEMLVIRYDK
;
A
#
# COMPACT_ATOMS: atom_id res chain seq x y z
N MET A 1 -47.83 14.79 -38.25
CA MET A 1 -47.11 14.14 -39.37
C MET A 1 -45.80 14.88 -39.55
N CYS A 2 -44.71 14.14 -39.30
CA CYS A 2 -43.34 14.26 -39.84
C CYS A 2 -42.64 15.62 -39.99
N ASP A 3 -41.55 15.77 -39.21
CA ASP A 3 -40.18 16.21 -39.53
C ASP A 3 -39.90 17.41 -40.46
N PRO A 4 -38.85 18.18 -40.14
CA PRO A 4 -37.60 17.95 -40.88
C PRO A 4 -36.28 18.18 -40.09
N GLN A 5 -35.26 17.43 -40.52
CA GLN A 5 -33.84 17.80 -40.56
C GLN A 5 -33.27 17.36 -41.93
N PRO A 6 -32.06 17.74 -42.36
CA PRO A 6 -31.25 18.94 -42.07
C PRO A 6 -30.67 19.59 -43.36
N THR A 7 -30.11 20.80 -43.24
CA THR A 7 -29.34 21.47 -44.30
C THR A 7 -27.85 21.53 -43.97
N THR A 8 -27.04 21.33 -45.00
CA THR A 8 -25.57 21.28 -45.02
C THR A 8 -24.95 22.65 -45.29
N ARG A 9 -23.65 22.75 -44.92
CA ARG A 9 -22.54 23.55 -45.47
C ARG A 9 -21.97 24.68 -44.60
N ASP A 10 -20.71 24.45 -44.26
CA ASP A 10 -19.64 25.35 -43.82
C ASP A 10 -19.34 26.45 -44.88
N PRO A 11 -18.71 27.59 -44.49
CA PRO A 11 -17.25 27.65 -44.64
C PRO A 11 -16.45 28.52 -43.64
N GLN A 12 -15.23 28.06 -43.39
CA GLN A 12 -13.93 28.78 -43.26
C GLN A 12 -13.79 29.97 -42.29
N PHE A 13 -12.87 29.84 -41.33
CA PHE A 13 -11.98 30.94 -40.92
C PHE A 13 -10.56 30.47 -40.60
N GLN A 14 -9.61 31.33 -40.96
CA GLN A 14 -8.19 31.10 -41.18
C GLN A 14 -7.35 30.85 -39.91
N GLN A 15 -6.31 30.03 -40.10
CA GLN A 15 -5.12 29.94 -39.26
C GLN A 15 -4.39 31.29 -39.17
N GLN A 16 -4.01 31.68 -37.96
CA GLN A 16 -2.77 32.43 -37.73
C GLN A 16 -1.86 31.62 -36.82
N GLN A 17 -0.70 31.27 -37.38
CA GLN A 17 0.47 30.77 -36.67
C GLN A 17 1.08 31.89 -35.84
N ILE A 18 1.47 31.59 -34.60
CA ILE A 18 2.56 32.29 -33.92
C ILE A 18 3.57 31.21 -33.49
N HIS A 19 4.75 31.27 -34.11
CA HIS A 19 5.93 30.52 -33.73
C HIS A 19 6.88 31.44 -32.95
N GLY A 20 7.44 30.92 -31.85
CA GLY A 20 8.59 31.48 -31.12
C GLY A 20 8.35 31.47 -29.62
N CYS A 21 9.31 31.23 -28.73
CA CYS A 21 10.68 30.75 -28.87
C CYS A 21 11.08 30.18 -27.50
N VAL A 22 11.88 29.12 -27.54
CA VAL A 22 12.62 28.43 -26.48
C VAL A 22 13.15 29.32 -25.34
N ASN A 23 12.92 28.96 -24.05
CA ASN A 23 13.98 28.68 -23.04
C ASN A 23 13.50 28.52 -21.57
N ASN A 24 13.96 27.42 -20.95
CA ASN A 24 14.43 27.23 -19.56
C ASN A 24 13.60 27.68 -18.33
N ALA A 25 13.05 26.69 -17.63
CA ALA A 25 13.21 26.44 -16.18
C ALA A 25 12.75 24.98 -15.93
N GLY A 26 13.40 24.09 -15.18
CA GLY A 26 14.27 24.26 -14.03
C GLY A 26 13.71 23.35 -12.94
N ARG A 27 14.34 22.18 -12.77
CA ARG A 27 14.12 21.16 -11.72
C ARG A 27 13.93 21.78 -10.32
N PHE A 28 13.24 21.11 -9.38
CA PHE A 28 13.87 20.59 -8.15
C PHE A 28 12.92 19.75 -7.30
N ARG A 29 13.54 18.72 -6.70
CA ARG A 29 13.05 17.75 -5.70
C ARG A 29 13.28 18.28 -4.29
N SER A 30 12.53 17.74 -3.33
CA SER A 30 12.83 17.83 -1.89
C SER A 30 13.69 16.64 -1.44
N GLU A 31 14.84 16.95 -0.82
CA GLU A 31 15.66 16.05 -0.01
C GLU A 31 15.63 16.57 1.44
N VAL A 32 15.48 15.65 2.39
CA VAL A 32 15.64 15.89 3.83
C VAL A 32 17.12 15.66 4.18
N GLN A 33 17.81 16.68 4.71
CA GLN A 33 19.16 16.55 5.27
C GLN A 33 19.12 16.52 6.80
N LEU A 34 19.62 15.42 7.36
CA LEU A 34 20.11 15.32 8.74
C LEU A 34 21.58 15.76 8.79
N LEU A 35 21.89 16.71 9.66
CA LEU A 35 23.24 17.21 9.94
C LEU A 35 24.01 16.21 10.80
N ASN A 36 25.24 15.86 10.39
CA ASN A 36 26.27 15.39 11.32
C ASN A 36 27.64 15.95 10.93
N PHE A 37 28.30 16.59 11.89
CA PHE A 37 29.59 17.25 11.76
C PHE A 37 30.74 16.25 11.59
N SER A 38 31.62 16.53 10.63
CA SER A 38 32.85 15.78 10.36
C SER A 38 34.05 16.44 11.05
N ARG A 39 34.93 15.63 11.66
CA ARG A 39 36.33 16.00 11.94
C ARG A 39 37.26 14.98 11.28
N LYS A 40 37.98 15.42 10.24
CA LYS A 40 39.03 14.70 9.50
C LYS A 40 40.34 14.55 10.30
N LYS A 41 41.07 13.45 10.04
CA LYS A 41 42.51 13.41 9.65
C LYS A 41 42.89 11.95 9.26
N ARG A 42 43.22 11.69 7.97
CA ARG A 42 44.58 11.51 7.35
C ARG A 42 45.23 10.13 7.67
N THR A 43 45.20 9.15 6.76
CA THR A 43 46.12 8.78 5.63
C THR A 43 47.32 7.90 5.98
N SER A 44 47.41 6.71 5.35
CA SER A 44 48.60 6.08 4.68
C SER A 44 48.28 4.60 4.34
N GLN A 45 48.33 4.16 3.05
CA GLN A 45 49.36 3.29 2.41
C GLN A 45 49.54 1.90 3.08
N SER A 46 49.69 0.73 2.43
CA SER A 46 50.18 0.35 1.09
C SER A 46 49.95 -1.16 0.78
N LEU A 47 49.93 -1.50 -0.52
CA LEU A 47 50.55 -2.65 -1.26
C LEU A 47 50.36 -4.13 -0.81
N GLY A 48 50.10 -5.01 -1.80
CA GLY A 48 50.26 -6.47 -1.67
C GLY A 48 49.72 -7.27 -2.87
N ASP A 49 50.61 -7.84 -3.66
CA ASP A 49 50.45 -8.46 -4.98
C ASP A 49 49.66 -9.80 -5.08
N ASN A 50 49.13 -10.04 -6.29
CA ASN A 50 48.78 -11.35 -6.91
C ASN A 50 50.09 -12.10 -7.33
N PRO A 51 50.15 -13.40 -7.80
CA PRO A 51 49.14 -14.10 -8.62
C PRO A 51 49.09 -15.68 -8.59
N LEU A 52 48.07 -16.22 -9.31
CA LEU A 52 48.02 -17.43 -10.18
C LEU A 52 48.28 -18.86 -9.63
N LEU A 53 47.34 -19.78 -9.92
CA LEU A 53 47.59 -20.98 -10.74
C LEU A 53 46.31 -21.73 -11.19
N ASN A 54 46.37 -22.21 -12.43
CA ASN A 54 45.40 -22.97 -13.22
C ASN A 54 45.08 -24.37 -12.67
N SER A 55 43.91 -24.92 -12.98
CA SER A 55 43.71 -25.86 -14.12
C SER A 55 42.56 -26.87 -13.94
N ASN A 56 41.78 -27.01 -15.02
CA ASN A 56 41.29 -28.25 -15.64
C ASN A 56 40.40 -29.25 -14.87
N ARG A 57 39.17 -29.45 -15.37
CA ARG A 57 38.75 -30.54 -16.30
C ARG A 57 37.32 -31.07 -16.04
N SER A 58 36.54 -31.03 -17.12
CA SER A 58 35.72 -32.13 -17.68
C SER A 58 34.43 -32.63 -16.99
N SER A 59 33.32 -32.24 -17.63
CA SER A 59 32.29 -33.09 -18.26
C SER A 59 31.67 -34.26 -17.50
N LYS A 60 30.33 -34.25 -17.40
CA LYS A 60 29.47 -35.38 -17.81
C LYS A 60 28.02 -34.93 -18.02
N LEU A 61 27.50 -35.26 -19.19
CA LEU A 61 26.08 -35.26 -19.57
C LEU A 61 25.35 -36.37 -18.82
N ALA A 62 24.07 -36.15 -18.50
CA ALA A 62 23.11 -37.21 -18.24
C ALA A 62 21.73 -36.79 -18.76
N ASP A 63 21.09 -37.74 -19.42
CA ASP A 63 19.87 -37.65 -20.21
C ASP A 63 18.59 -37.40 -19.40
N SER A 64 17.62 -36.86 -20.13
CA SER A 64 16.21 -36.71 -19.82
C SER A 64 15.44 -38.03 -19.69
N GLN A 65 14.61 -38.18 -18.65
CA GLN A 65 13.34 -38.89 -18.73
C GLN A 65 12.31 -38.19 -17.84
N ALA A 66 11.10 -38.01 -18.40
CA ALA A 66 9.95 -37.35 -17.81
C ALA A 66 9.10 -38.31 -16.97
N THR A 67 8.59 -37.83 -15.84
CA THR A 67 7.42 -38.40 -15.16
C THR A 67 6.64 -37.28 -14.47
N ASP A 68 5.34 -37.20 -14.77
CA ASP A 68 4.34 -36.33 -14.15
C ASP A 68 4.21 -36.57 -12.65
N SER A 69 4.22 -35.49 -11.85
CA SER A 69 3.66 -35.49 -10.50
C SER A 69 3.36 -34.07 -10.01
N VAL A 70 2.06 -33.80 -9.84
CA VAL A 70 1.39 -33.03 -8.76
C VAL A 70 2.27 -32.02 -8.00
N GLU A 71 2.05 -30.73 -8.25
CA GLU A 71 2.59 -29.64 -7.41
C GLU A 71 1.64 -29.38 -6.22
N ASP A 72 2.11 -29.76 -5.04
CA ASP A 72 1.57 -29.44 -3.71
C ASP A 72 2.45 -28.38 -3.05
N ASP A 73 1.83 -27.50 -2.27
CA ASP A 73 2.41 -26.30 -1.66
C ASP A 73 3.48 -26.64 -0.61
N GLY A 74 4.71 -26.13 -0.77
CA GLY A 74 5.83 -26.39 0.13
C GLY A 74 6.43 -25.11 0.73
N LEU A 75 5.96 -24.71 1.92
CA LEU A 75 6.65 -23.79 2.81
C LEU A 75 7.72 -24.56 3.60
N PHE A 76 8.99 -24.21 3.43
CA PHE A 76 10.14 -24.87 4.06
C PHE A 76 10.17 -24.67 5.59
N GLN A 77 10.09 -25.77 6.35
CA GLN A 77 10.61 -25.88 7.72
C GLN A 77 12.05 -26.41 7.66
N VAL A 78 12.98 -25.72 8.32
CA VAL A 78 14.34 -26.22 8.55
C VAL A 78 14.53 -26.43 10.04
N THR A 79 14.66 -27.70 10.44
CA THR A 79 15.09 -28.15 11.76
C THR A 79 16.60 -28.33 11.82
N GLY A 80 17.24 -27.90 12.91
CA GLY A 80 18.65 -28.18 13.25
C GLY A 80 18.91 -27.93 14.74
N PRO A 81 19.90 -28.60 15.36
CA PRO A 81 19.73 -29.23 16.68
C PRO A 81 20.23 -28.42 17.89
N THR A 82 19.71 -28.78 19.06
CA THR A 82 20.18 -28.44 20.41
C THR A 82 21.55 -29.04 20.76
N PRO A 83 22.29 -28.38 21.67
CA PRO A 83 23.02 -29.11 22.70
C PRO A 83 22.72 -28.59 24.12
N GLU A 84 22.65 -29.53 25.05
CA GLU A 84 22.43 -29.33 26.49
C GLU A 84 23.73 -29.07 27.29
N SER A 85 23.53 -28.36 28.39
CA SER A 85 24.14 -28.50 29.72
C SER A 85 25.50 -27.86 30.03
N GLY A 86 25.50 -27.10 31.13
CA GLY A 86 26.68 -26.55 31.79
C GLY A 86 26.35 -25.47 32.82
N THR A 87 25.86 -25.89 33.99
CA THR A 87 25.68 -25.12 35.24
C THR A 87 26.92 -24.32 35.66
N ILE A 88 26.74 -23.14 36.27
CA ILE A 88 27.30 -22.66 37.56
C ILE A 88 26.86 -21.20 37.81
N ASP A 89 26.19 -20.96 38.94
CA ASP A 89 25.96 -19.67 39.62
C ASP A 89 26.93 -19.55 40.82
N PRO A 90 27.01 -18.43 41.57
CA PRO A 90 26.97 -16.99 41.24
C PRO A 90 28.14 -16.24 41.97
N ILE A 91 28.18 -14.89 41.96
CA ILE A 91 28.55 -13.98 43.10
C ILE A 91 29.00 -12.57 42.63
N ARG A 92 28.32 -11.55 43.19
CA ARG A 92 28.71 -10.16 43.61
C ARG A 92 29.58 -9.31 42.66
N SER A 93 29.29 -8.03 42.42
CA SER A 93 29.15 -6.95 43.40
C SER A 93 28.90 -5.60 42.70
N ALA A 94 28.15 -4.71 43.39
CA ALA A 94 28.37 -3.26 43.61
C ALA A 94 28.83 -2.37 42.43
N GLN A 95 28.37 -1.14 42.22
CA GLN A 95 27.62 -0.15 42.99
C GLN A 95 27.32 0.98 41.98
N SER A 96 26.11 1.54 41.99
CA SER A 96 25.85 2.86 41.38
C SER A 96 25.36 3.79 42.48
N VAL A 97 25.90 4.99 42.46
CA VAL A 97 25.78 6.03 43.49
C VAL A 97 24.41 6.70 43.37
N GLU A 98 23.68 6.74 44.47
CA GLU A 98 22.48 7.54 44.64
C GLU A 98 22.82 9.03 44.67
N THR A 99 21.96 9.87 44.08
CA THR A 99 21.76 11.23 44.55
C THR A 99 20.28 11.54 44.56
N THR A 100 19.77 11.68 45.77
CA THR A 100 18.38 11.90 46.16
C THR A 100 17.94 13.33 45.82
N PHE A 101 16.82 13.51 45.13
CA PHE A 101 15.96 14.68 45.28
C PHE A 101 14.51 14.30 44.99
N ASN A 102 13.65 14.50 46.00
CA ASN A 102 12.20 14.54 45.90
C ASN A 102 11.78 15.78 46.72
N PRO A 103 10.71 16.53 46.35
CA PRO A 103 9.38 15.97 46.55
C PRO A 103 8.26 16.41 45.59
N THR A 104 7.20 15.59 45.58
CA THR A 104 5.77 15.91 45.43
C THR A 104 5.23 16.46 44.10
N ASN A 105 4.66 15.57 43.27
CA ASN A 105 3.22 15.60 42.98
C ASN A 105 2.78 14.26 42.35
N GLN A 106 1.70 13.69 42.88
CA GLN A 106 0.99 12.54 42.33
C GLN A 106 0.15 13.02 41.14
N ASN A 107 0.26 12.38 39.97
CA ASN A 107 -0.87 11.78 39.26
C ASN A 107 -0.42 11.12 37.93
N GLU A 108 -0.69 9.81 37.88
CA GLU A 108 -0.74 8.85 36.77
C GLU A 108 0.55 8.45 36.02
N PRO A 109 0.96 7.16 36.10
CA PRO A 109 1.93 6.59 35.18
C PRO A 109 1.20 6.06 33.94
N HIS A 110 1.51 6.63 32.76
CA HIS A 110 1.42 5.88 31.52
C HIS A 110 2.46 4.75 31.58
N CYS A 111 2.05 3.57 32.03
CA CYS A 111 2.87 2.37 31.94
C CYS A 111 2.79 1.82 30.51
N PRO A 112 3.92 1.65 29.79
CA PRO A 112 3.92 0.80 28.60
C PRO A 112 3.53 -0.62 29.01
N VAL A 113 2.46 -1.15 28.42
CA VAL A 113 1.99 -2.52 28.65
C VAL A 113 2.68 -3.42 27.63
N GLY A 114 3.98 -3.65 27.84
CA GLY A 114 4.83 -4.36 26.87
C GLY A 114 5.04 -3.58 25.56
N ASP A 115 5.20 -4.30 24.44
CA ASP A 115 5.47 -3.71 23.11
C ASP A 115 4.25 -3.00 22.48
N TYR A 116 3.12 -2.94 23.20
CA TYR A 116 1.85 -2.36 22.73
C TYR A 116 1.48 -1.11 23.51
N PHE A 117 0.91 -0.13 22.81
CA PHE A 117 0.37 1.09 23.40
C PHE A 117 -1.12 1.26 23.07
N LEU A 118 -1.85 1.91 23.98
CA LEU A 118 -3.23 2.31 23.72
C LEU A 118 -3.21 3.45 22.70
N PHE A 119 -3.81 3.18 21.55
CA PHE A 119 -3.82 4.04 20.39
C PHE A 119 -4.81 5.22 20.59
N ASP A 120 -4.41 6.44 20.18
CA ASP A 120 -5.22 7.68 20.14
C ASP A 120 -5.58 8.44 21.44
N PHE A 121 -4.88 8.27 22.58
CA PHE A 121 -4.89 9.29 23.65
C PHE A 121 -3.65 10.19 23.55
N LEU A 122 -3.70 11.24 22.72
CA LEU A 122 -2.65 12.27 22.70
C LEU A 122 -2.65 13.06 24.02
N PRO A 123 -1.50 13.21 24.72
CA PRO A 123 -1.37 14.05 25.92
C PRO A 123 -1.27 15.56 25.62
N TYR A 124 -1.61 16.01 24.41
CA TYR A 124 -1.53 17.42 24.00
C TYR A 124 -2.90 17.97 23.61
N ALA A 125 -3.85 17.94 24.54
CA ALA A 125 -4.89 18.95 24.56
C ALA A 125 -4.30 20.20 25.24
N PRO A 126 -4.21 21.36 24.59
CA PRO A 126 -3.82 22.58 25.28
C PRO A 126 -4.85 22.83 26.40
N LEU A 127 -4.40 23.02 27.63
CA LEU A 127 -5.22 23.62 28.69
C LEU A 127 -5.68 25.00 28.19
N GLY A 128 -6.87 25.05 27.61
CA GLY A 128 -7.53 26.25 27.15
C GLY A 128 -8.92 26.29 27.78
N SER A 129 -9.04 27.03 28.88
CA SER A 129 -10.33 27.45 29.43
C SER A 129 -11.10 28.22 28.36
N GLY A 130 -12.23 27.71 27.91
CA GLY A 130 -13.10 28.42 26.97
C GLY A 130 -14.33 27.63 26.60
N THR A 131 -15.47 28.02 27.15
CA THR A 131 -16.79 27.51 26.81
C THR A 131 -17.13 27.82 25.34
N SER A 132 -17.12 26.81 24.48
CA SER A 132 -17.94 26.80 23.26
C SER A 132 -18.25 25.37 22.84
N SER A 133 -19.52 24.98 22.97
CA SER A 133 -20.07 23.72 22.50
C SER A 133 -20.16 23.74 20.96
N SER A 134 -19.08 23.41 20.26
CA SER A 134 -19.15 23.00 18.86
C SER A 134 -18.99 21.48 18.80
N LYS A 135 -20.07 20.77 18.44
CA LYS A 135 -19.99 19.35 18.11
C LYS A 135 -18.91 19.17 17.03
N PRO A 136 -17.95 18.24 17.18
CA PRO A 136 -17.01 17.96 16.10
C PRO A 136 -17.81 17.51 14.89
N HIS A 137 -17.63 18.22 13.77
CA HIS A 137 -18.14 17.76 12.49
C HIS A 137 -17.45 16.42 12.17
N PRO A 138 -18.18 15.35 11.81
CA PRO A 138 -17.56 14.08 11.47
C PRO A 138 -16.68 14.29 10.25
N THR A 139 -15.36 14.23 10.47
CA THR A 139 -14.38 14.17 9.39
C THR A 139 -14.73 12.93 8.57
N PRO A 140 -14.89 13.05 7.24
CA PRO A 140 -15.23 11.90 6.42
C PRO A 140 -14.20 10.79 6.63
N VAL A 141 -14.71 9.60 6.97
CA VAL A 141 -13.89 8.41 7.21
C VAL A 141 -13.32 8.00 5.86
N HIS A 142 -12.01 8.14 5.70
CA HIS A 142 -11.32 7.90 4.44
C HIS A 142 -10.30 6.76 4.58
N LEU A 143 -10.24 5.92 3.54
CA LEU A 143 -9.12 4.98 3.37
C LEU A 143 -7.86 5.77 3.04
N GLU A 144 -6.79 5.55 3.80
CA GLU A 144 -5.52 6.26 3.64
C GLU A 144 -4.68 5.67 2.50
N ASN A 145 -4.12 6.54 1.65
CA ASN A 145 -3.20 6.24 0.52
C ASN A 145 -3.79 5.56 -0.74
N PRO A 146 -4.74 6.22 -1.43
CA PRO A 146 -5.45 5.65 -2.60
C PRO A 146 -4.58 5.36 -3.82
N GLU A 147 -3.60 6.22 -4.03
CA GLU A 147 -2.79 6.20 -5.25
C GLU A 147 -1.73 5.10 -5.20
N ARG A 148 -1.32 4.71 -3.98
CA ARG A 148 -0.48 3.52 -3.73
C ARG A 148 -1.30 2.23 -3.82
N GLU A 149 -2.59 2.28 -3.52
CA GLU A 149 -3.54 1.16 -3.61
C GLU A 149 -3.99 0.84 -5.03
N THR A 150 -3.83 1.78 -5.96
CA THR A 150 -4.01 1.44 -7.36
C THR A 150 -2.89 0.47 -7.74
N ARG A 151 -3.25 -0.78 -8.02
CA ARG A 151 -2.38 -1.76 -8.70
C ARG A 151 -2.10 -1.25 -10.13
N TRP A 152 -1.12 -0.36 -10.28
CA TRP A 152 -0.80 0.34 -11.51
C TRP A 152 -0.49 -0.63 -12.64
N TYR A 153 0.28 -1.68 -12.35
CA TYR A 153 0.65 -2.68 -13.34
C TYR A 153 -0.59 -3.42 -13.83
N PHE A 154 -1.40 -3.94 -12.90
CA PHE A 154 -2.68 -4.56 -13.22
C PHE A 154 -3.63 -3.64 -14.02
N LYS A 155 -3.77 -2.38 -13.60
CA LYS A 155 -4.74 -1.44 -14.16
C LYS A 155 -4.31 -0.88 -15.51
N TYR A 156 -3.06 -0.41 -15.61
CA TYR A 156 -2.59 0.40 -16.73
C TYR A 156 -1.68 -0.34 -17.70
N PHE A 157 -1.05 -1.46 -17.31
CA PHE A 157 -0.07 -2.17 -18.13
C PHE A 157 -0.61 -3.52 -18.64
N LEU A 158 -1.25 -4.33 -17.80
CA LEU A 158 -1.78 -5.63 -18.22
C LEU A 158 -2.87 -5.49 -19.30
N GLY A 159 -2.72 -6.31 -20.35
CA GLY A 159 -3.59 -6.30 -21.52
C GLY A 159 -3.36 -5.11 -22.46
N LYS A 160 -2.27 -4.36 -22.24
CA LYS A 160 -1.77 -3.32 -23.15
C LYS A 160 -0.31 -3.59 -23.46
N PHE A 161 0.11 -3.15 -24.65
CA PHE A 161 1.53 -3.20 -24.98
C PHE A 161 2.31 -2.22 -24.09
N HIS A 162 3.40 -2.70 -23.51
CA HIS A 162 4.30 -1.94 -22.67
C HIS A 162 5.68 -2.61 -22.70
N GLN A 163 6.72 -1.84 -22.35
CA GLN A 163 8.10 -2.33 -22.39
C GLN A 163 8.62 -2.55 -20.97
N LEU A 164 9.38 -3.62 -20.81
CA LEU A 164 10.03 -3.99 -19.55
C LEU A 164 11.55 -3.88 -19.72
N TYR A 165 12.21 -3.32 -18.71
CA TYR A 165 13.66 -3.23 -18.65
C TYR A 165 14.14 -3.70 -17.29
N CYS A 166 15.14 -4.57 -17.26
CA CYS A 166 15.77 -4.96 -16.02
C CYS A 166 17.23 -4.46 -15.97
N GLY A 167 17.83 -4.48 -14.79
CA GLY A 167 19.17 -3.93 -14.60
C GLY A 167 19.63 -3.97 -13.16
N TYR A 168 20.81 -3.42 -12.96
CA TYR A 168 21.46 -3.27 -11.67
C TYR A 168 21.89 -1.81 -11.52
N VAL A 169 21.41 -1.11 -10.49
CA VAL A 169 21.86 0.26 -10.19
C VAL A 169 23.36 0.24 -9.85
N ASN A 170 23.73 -0.72 -9.01
CA ASN A 170 25.08 -1.17 -8.70
C ASN A 170 25.07 -2.72 -8.61
N GLU A 171 26.24 -3.36 -8.43
CA GLU A 171 26.39 -4.83 -8.42
C GLU A 171 25.40 -5.59 -7.51
N ARG A 172 24.80 -4.95 -6.51
CA ARG A 172 23.91 -5.58 -5.51
C ARG A 172 22.49 -4.99 -5.46
N ASP A 173 22.12 -4.14 -6.42
CA ASP A 173 20.82 -3.44 -6.39
C ASP A 173 20.06 -3.68 -7.70
N PRO A 174 19.33 -4.80 -7.82
CA PRO A 174 18.57 -5.13 -9.02
C PRO A 174 17.30 -4.27 -9.13
N PHE A 175 16.88 -4.00 -10.36
CA PHE A 175 15.62 -3.30 -10.63
C PHE A 175 14.88 -3.87 -11.83
N LEU A 176 13.56 -3.65 -11.83
CA LEU A 176 12.68 -3.82 -12.99
C LEU A 176 11.95 -2.49 -13.26
N LEU A 177 11.92 -2.07 -14.52
CA LEU A 177 11.25 -0.86 -14.97
C LEU A 177 10.21 -1.24 -16.02
N ALA A 178 8.95 -0.92 -15.79
CA ALA A 178 7.89 -0.97 -16.78
C ALA A 178 7.59 0.44 -17.31
N VAL A 179 7.43 0.58 -18.62
CA VAL A 179 7.02 1.85 -19.26
C VAL A 179 5.91 1.60 -20.28
N ALA A 180 4.82 2.35 -20.18
CA ALA A 180 3.69 2.31 -21.10
C ALA A 180 3.33 3.72 -21.57
N LYS A 181 3.14 3.90 -22.89
CA LYS A 181 2.53 5.12 -23.44
C LYS A 181 1.01 5.00 -23.26
N THR A 182 0.39 6.03 -22.70
CA THR A 182 -1.07 6.11 -22.63
C THR A 182 -1.62 6.74 -23.90
N ASP A 183 -2.75 6.19 -24.34
CA ASP A 183 -3.50 6.71 -25.48
C ASP A 183 -4.15 8.06 -25.12
N VAL A 184 -4.03 9.01 -26.03
CA VAL A 184 -4.64 10.35 -25.99
C VAL A 184 -6.13 10.25 -25.77
N GLN A 185 -6.79 9.24 -26.35
CA GLN A 185 -8.25 9.07 -26.23
C GLN A 185 -8.72 8.87 -24.79
N SER A 186 -7.88 8.33 -23.90
CA SER A 186 -8.27 8.02 -22.52
C SER A 186 -8.18 9.21 -21.56
N TYR A 187 -7.31 10.20 -21.83
CA TYR A 187 -6.99 11.27 -20.89
C TYR A 187 -6.85 12.66 -21.52
N GLY A 188 -7.10 12.81 -22.83
CA GLY A 188 -6.97 14.07 -23.57
C GLY A 188 -5.53 14.52 -23.84
N ILE A 189 -4.52 13.92 -23.17
CA ILE A 189 -3.10 14.24 -23.29
C ILE A 189 -2.29 12.95 -23.36
N SER A 190 -1.32 12.85 -24.29
CA SER A 190 -0.40 11.71 -24.32
C SER A 190 0.59 11.81 -23.16
N GLN A 191 0.77 10.72 -22.41
CA GLN A 191 1.69 10.64 -21.28
C GLN A 191 2.26 9.22 -21.17
N TYR A 192 3.47 9.09 -20.63
CA TYR A 192 4.06 7.81 -20.26
C TYR A 192 3.77 7.53 -18.79
N ARG A 193 3.38 6.29 -18.49
CA ARG A 193 3.37 5.75 -17.14
C ARG A 193 4.59 4.87 -16.95
N ALA A 194 5.29 5.06 -15.85
CA ALA A 194 6.45 4.25 -15.50
C ALA A 194 6.30 3.68 -14.09
N ILE A 195 6.67 2.42 -13.90
CA ILE A 195 6.80 1.76 -12.59
C ILE A 195 8.22 1.25 -12.48
N LEU A 196 8.92 1.62 -11.41
CA LEU A 196 10.24 1.12 -11.08
C LEU A 196 10.13 0.29 -9.80
N TRP A 197 10.41 -1.01 -9.88
CA TRP A 197 10.58 -1.89 -8.73
C TRP A 197 12.04 -1.98 -8.34
N ARG A 198 12.30 -1.80 -7.04
CA ARG A 198 13.57 -2.12 -6.37
C ARG A 198 13.28 -2.90 -5.10
N LYS A 199 14.32 -3.34 -4.40
CA LYS A 199 14.16 -3.99 -3.10
C LYS A 199 13.43 -3.11 -2.06
N SER A 200 13.56 -1.79 -2.16
CA SER A 200 12.85 -0.82 -1.31
C SER A 200 11.35 -0.69 -1.61
N GLY A 201 10.80 -1.45 -2.56
CA GLY A 201 9.43 -1.29 -3.07
C GLY A 201 9.37 -0.61 -4.44
N SER A 202 8.16 -0.31 -4.90
CA SER A 202 7.96 0.36 -6.19
C SER A 202 7.81 1.87 -6.08
N GLN A 203 8.19 2.54 -7.17
CA GLN A 203 8.00 3.96 -7.41
C GLN A 203 7.25 4.13 -8.73
N LYS A 204 6.30 5.07 -8.77
CA LYS A 204 5.36 5.25 -9.88
C LYS A 204 5.47 6.70 -10.39
N LEU A 205 5.52 6.89 -11.71
CA LEU A 205 5.61 8.22 -12.34
C LEU A 205 4.68 8.34 -13.55
N CYS A 206 4.10 9.52 -13.73
CA CYS A 206 3.49 9.97 -14.99
C CYS A 206 4.41 11.02 -15.62
N ILE A 207 4.77 10.85 -16.89
CA ILE A 207 5.70 11.72 -17.61
C ILE A 207 4.98 12.24 -18.85
N SER A 208 4.85 13.55 -19.00
CA SER A 208 4.21 14.16 -20.18
C SER A 208 4.92 13.74 -21.46
N TYR A 209 4.15 13.35 -22.48
CA TYR A 209 4.70 13.06 -23.80
C TYR A 209 5.16 14.37 -24.44
N ASN A 210 6.40 14.41 -24.91
CA ASN A 210 6.93 15.52 -25.69
C ASN A 210 7.38 14.98 -27.06
N PRO A 211 6.73 15.37 -28.17
CA PRO A 211 7.07 14.87 -29.51
C PRO A 211 8.48 15.26 -29.96
N THR A 212 9.05 16.33 -29.40
CA THR A 212 10.41 16.80 -29.74
C THR A 212 11.50 16.05 -28.99
N THR A 213 11.16 15.44 -27.85
CA THR A 213 12.14 14.79 -26.98
C THR A 213 11.85 13.30 -26.88
N SER A 214 12.70 12.51 -27.53
CA SER A 214 12.59 11.07 -27.45
C SER A 214 12.89 10.57 -26.03
N LEU A 215 11.93 9.84 -25.44
CA LEU A 215 12.07 9.27 -24.10
C LEU A 215 12.72 7.89 -24.21
N THR A 216 13.74 7.65 -23.37
CA THR A 216 14.48 6.38 -23.31
C THR A 216 14.45 5.83 -21.88
N ALA A 217 14.70 4.53 -21.69
CA ALA A 217 14.74 3.91 -20.35
C ALA A 217 15.70 4.63 -19.41
N LYS A 218 16.87 5.05 -19.89
CA LYS A 218 17.83 5.84 -19.10
C LYS A 218 17.25 7.20 -18.67
N LYS A 219 16.53 7.91 -19.55
CA LYS A 219 15.87 9.18 -19.19
C LYS A 219 14.77 8.95 -18.15
N VAL A 220 14.03 7.85 -18.24
CA VAL A 220 13.02 7.47 -17.23
C VAL A 220 13.67 7.19 -15.88
N LEU A 221 14.75 6.43 -15.84
CA LEU A 221 15.50 6.15 -14.60
C LEU A 221 16.05 7.43 -13.97
N ASN A 222 16.47 8.42 -14.76
CA ASN A 222 16.88 9.73 -14.23
C ASN A 222 15.73 10.47 -13.51
N PHE A 223 14.46 10.30 -13.95
CA PHE A 223 13.30 10.85 -13.25
C PHE A 223 13.06 10.16 -11.89
N PHE A 224 13.55 8.94 -11.70
CA PHE A 224 13.57 8.20 -10.42
C PHE A 224 14.86 8.39 -9.60
N ASP A 225 15.64 9.44 -9.86
CA ASP A 225 16.92 9.73 -9.18
C ASP A 225 18.08 8.79 -9.54
N ILE A 226 17.90 7.87 -10.49
CA ILE A 226 18.91 6.89 -10.86
C ILE A 226 19.74 7.43 -12.04
N GLN A 227 20.79 8.19 -11.72
CA GLN A 227 21.65 8.84 -12.72
C GLN A 227 22.83 7.97 -13.18
N ARG A 228 23.29 7.05 -12.32
CA ARG A 228 24.47 6.20 -12.55
C ARG A 228 24.06 4.75 -12.49
N ILE A 229 24.32 4.05 -13.59
CA ILE A 229 24.08 2.62 -13.76
C ILE A 229 25.27 2.09 -14.53
N GLU A 230 26.00 1.12 -13.98
CA GLU A 230 27.24 0.60 -14.57
C GLU A 230 26.98 -0.08 -15.92
N LYS A 231 25.96 -0.94 -15.96
CA LYS A 231 25.45 -1.58 -17.17
C LYS A 231 24.07 -1.01 -17.44
N GLY A 232 23.89 -0.32 -18.58
CA GLY A 232 22.61 0.31 -18.92
C GLY A 232 21.42 -0.66 -18.87
N PRO A 233 20.18 -0.15 -18.72
CA PRO A 233 18.99 -1.00 -18.64
C PRO A 233 18.87 -1.88 -19.89
N LYS A 234 18.62 -3.18 -19.70
CA LYS A 234 18.41 -4.14 -20.79
C LYS A 234 16.93 -4.35 -21.00
N GLU A 235 16.47 -4.23 -22.25
CA GLU A 235 15.09 -4.53 -22.61
C GLU A 235 14.80 -6.03 -22.47
N VAL A 236 13.65 -6.35 -21.90
CA VAL A 236 13.14 -7.70 -21.70
C VAL A 236 12.12 -7.99 -22.79
N TYR A 237 12.45 -8.90 -23.71
CA TYR A 237 11.56 -9.29 -24.81
C TYR A 237 10.65 -10.48 -24.48
N ASN A 238 10.99 -11.25 -23.45
CA ASN A 238 10.13 -12.35 -23.00
C ASN A 238 8.86 -11.77 -22.34
N TYR A 239 7.71 -11.94 -22.99
CA TYR A 239 6.43 -11.45 -22.51
C TYR A 239 5.95 -12.17 -21.22
N GLU A 240 6.53 -13.33 -20.88
CA GLU A 240 6.17 -14.09 -19.68
C GLU A 240 6.61 -13.39 -18.39
N VAL A 241 7.60 -12.49 -18.47
CA VAL A 241 8.07 -11.66 -17.34
C VAL A 241 6.96 -10.72 -16.82
N GLN A 242 5.86 -10.54 -17.58
CA GLN A 242 4.65 -9.89 -17.06
C GLN A 242 4.09 -10.61 -15.82
N LYS A 243 4.26 -11.93 -15.72
CA LYS A 243 3.88 -12.72 -14.53
C LYS A 243 4.72 -12.31 -13.34
N ASP A 244 6.03 -12.18 -13.51
CA ASP A 244 6.95 -11.79 -12.43
C ASP A 244 6.71 -10.34 -11.99
N ALA A 245 6.46 -9.42 -12.93
CA ALA A 245 6.09 -8.04 -12.65
C ALA A 245 4.78 -7.94 -11.85
N LEU A 246 3.80 -8.79 -12.15
CA LEU A 246 2.57 -8.89 -11.38
C LEU A 246 2.81 -9.41 -9.96
N THR A 247 3.66 -10.45 -9.81
CA THR A 247 4.08 -10.98 -8.51
C THR A 247 4.78 -9.92 -7.66
N LEU A 248 5.63 -9.08 -8.26
CA LEU A 248 6.28 -7.96 -7.57
C LEU A 248 5.27 -6.95 -7.03
N GLU A 249 4.26 -6.57 -7.82
CA GLU A 249 3.17 -5.68 -7.38
C GLU A 249 2.34 -6.31 -6.25
N GLU A 250 2.13 -7.63 -6.30
CA GLU A 250 1.46 -8.40 -5.24
C GLU A 250 2.18 -8.30 -3.88
N GLN A 251 3.50 -8.12 -3.86
CA GLN A 251 4.26 -7.98 -2.61
C GLN A 251 4.11 -6.60 -1.95
N GLU A 252 3.56 -5.60 -2.64
CA GLU A 252 3.42 -4.23 -2.13
C GLU A 252 2.31 -4.09 -1.08
N GLY A 253 1.41 -5.04 -1.00
CA GLY A 253 0.31 -5.07 -0.04
C GLY A 253 -0.92 -5.80 -0.60
N SER A 254 -1.73 -6.33 0.31
CA SER A 254 -2.96 -7.02 -0.06
C SER A 254 -4.04 -6.03 -0.50
N VAL A 255 -4.79 -6.40 -1.54
CA VAL A 255 -6.02 -5.69 -1.94
C VAL A 255 -7.20 -6.09 -1.06
N ASN A 256 -7.19 -7.33 -0.57
CA ASN A 256 -8.23 -7.89 0.29
C ASN A 256 -7.66 -8.14 1.67
N PHE A 257 -8.53 -8.10 2.67
CA PHE A 257 -8.14 -8.13 4.07
C PHE A 257 -8.72 -9.35 4.77
N LYS A 258 -8.00 -9.82 5.77
CA LYS A 258 -8.49 -10.85 6.67
C LYS A 258 -8.28 -10.39 8.10
N PHE A 259 -9.34 -10.42 8.88
CA PHE A 259 -9.32 -9.95 10.26
C PHE A 259 -9.84 -11.06 11.16
N GLY A 260 -9.11 -11.36 12.22
CA GLY A 260 -9.62 -12.31 13.20
C GLY A 260 -10.63 -11.64 14.12
N VAL A 261 -11.60 -12.42 14.59
CA VAL A 261 -12.62 -11.97 15.54
C VAL A 261 -12.68 -12.96 16.67
N ILE A 262 -12.27 -12.52 17.85
CA ILE A 262 -12.17 -13.34 19.06
C ILE A 262 -13.27 -12.92 20.02
N TYR A 263 -14.05 -13.89 20.47
CA TYR A 263 -15.00 -13.72 21.56
C TYR A 263 -14.29 -13.91 22.90
N CYS A 264 -14.40 -12.91 23.78
CA CYS A 264 -13.83 -12.90 25.12
C CYS A 264 -14.95 -12.61 26.13
N ILE A 265 -14.99 -13.39 27.20
CA ILE A 265 -15.87 -13.15 28.35
C ILE A 265 -15.05 -12.41 29.41
N GLU A 266 -15.61 -11.35 29.98
CA GLU A 266 -14.97 -10.57 31.05
C GLU A 266 -14.47 -11.50 32.18
N GLY A 267 -13.20 -11.31 32.56
CA GLY A 267 -12.49 -12.18 33.51
C GLY A 267 -11.67 -13.31 32.87
N GLN A 268 -11.82 -13.59 31.57
CA GLN A 268 -10.86 -14.44 30.84
C GLN A 268 -9.53 -13.70 30.69
N THR A 269 -8.41 -14.40 30.95
CA THR A 269 -7.07 -13.77 31.00
C THR A 269 -6.03 -14.45 30.11
N SER A 270 -6.41 -15.48 29.37
CA SER A 270 -5.52 -16.22 28.46
C SER A 270 -6.14 -16.47 27.09
N ASP A 271 -5.29 -16.58 26.07
CA ASP A 271 -5.68 -16.98 24.72
C ASP A 271 -6.31 -18.37 24.68
N GLU A 272 -5.83 -19.31 25.51
CA GLU A 272 -6.45 -20.63 25.70
C GLU A 272 -7.93 -20.47 26.11
N ASP A 273 -8.24 -19.68 27.14
CA ASP A 273 -9.63 -19.49 27.60
C ASP A 273 -10.52 -18.93 26.48
N MET A 274 -10.04 -17.90 25.79
CA MET A 274 -10.78 -17.24 24.72
C MET A 274 -11.02 -18.16 23.51
N TYR A 275 -10.01 -18.94 23.10
CA TYR A 275 -10.16 -19.86 21.97
C TYR A 275 -11.04 -21.07 22.28
N ASN A 276 -11.21 -21.45 23.55
CA ASN A 276 -12.12 -22.53 23.95
C ASN A 276 -13.60 -22.11 24.00
N ASN A 277 -13.92 -20.83 23.77
CA ASN A 277 -15.32 -20.41 23.67
C ASN A 277 -15.99 -21.02 22.41
N GLU A 278 -16.95 -21.92 22.62
CA GLU A 278 -17.67 -22.58 21.50
C GLU A 278 -18.78 -21.68 20.93
N HIS A 279 -19.42 -20.88 21.78
CA HIS A 279 -20.55 -20.05 21.42
C HIS A 279 -20.37 -18.64 21.97
N GLY A 280 -20.76 -17.64 21.17
CA GLY A 280 -20.85 -16.26 21.61
C GLY A 280 -22.26 -15.90 22.10
N SER A 281 -22.37 -14.77 22.79
CA SER A 281 -23.65 -14.22 23.23
C SER A 281 -24.52 -13.67 22.10
N GLU A 282 -25.74 -13.27 22.44
CA GLU A 282 -26.63 -12.60 21.49
C GLU A 282 -26.00 -11.30 20.96
N GLU A 283 -25.34 -10.53 21.82
CA GLU A 283 -24.68 -9.27 21.45
C GLU A 283 -23.49 -9.51 20.53
N PHE A 284 -22.71 -10.56 20.80
CA PHE A 284 -21.65 -10.99 19.87
C PHE A 284 -22.23 -11.39 18.52
N ASN A 285 -23.29 -12.19 18.49
CA ASN A 285 -23.94 -12.60 17.24
C ASN A 285 -24.52 -11.40 16.47
N GLN A 286 -25.03 -10.37 17.15
CA GLN A 286 -25.46 -9.11 16.55
C GLN A 286 -24.29 -8.33 15.96
N PHE A 287 -23.17 -8.25 16.69
CA PHE A 287 -21.94 -7.64 16.19
C PHE A 287 -21.40 -8.36 14.95
N ILE A 288 -21.39 -9.70 14.94
CA ILE A 288 -20.98 -10.48 13.78
C ILE A 288 -21.87 -10.20 12.55
N LYS A 289 -23.19 -10.13 12.73
CA LYS A 289 -24.13 -9.73 11.67
C LYS A 289 -23.92 -8.30 11.19
N LEU A 290 -23.45 -7.42 12.06
CA LEU A 290 -23.14 -6.03 11.71
C LEU A 290 -21.88 -5.96 10.81
N LEU A 291 -20.86 -6.79 11.05
CA LEU A 291 -19.63 -6.77 10.26
C LEU A 291 -19.86 -7.13 8.78
N GLY A 292 -20.63 -8.18 8.52
CA GLY A 292 -20.84 -8.67 7.17
C GLY A 292 -21.88 -9.78 7.04
N ASP A 293 -21.94 -10.34 5.84
CA ASP A 293 -22.85 -11.42 5.49
C ASP A 293 -22.27 -12.77 5.91
N ARG A 294 -23.10 -13.63 6.49
CA ARG A 294 -22.72 -15.02 6.78
C ARG A 294 -22.77 -15.82 5.47
N ILE A 295 -21.64 -16.41 5.10
CA ILE A 295 -21.44 -17.14 3.85
C ILE A 295 -21.16 -18.62 4.11
N ASN A 296 -21.53 -19.50 3.18
CA ASN A 296 -21.08 -20.88 3.21
C ASN A 296 -19.68 -21.00 2.59
N LEU A 297 -18.76 -21.69 3.26
CA LEU A 297 -17.38 -21.83 2.78
C LEU A 297 -17.27 -22.84 1.62
N LYS A 298 -18.09 -23.89 1.62
CA LYS A 298 -18.03 -24.92 0.59
C LYS A 298 -18.41 -24.33 -0.76
N SER A 299 -17.53 -24.47 -1.74
CA SER A 299 -17.69 -23.90 -3.08
C SER A 299 -17.67 -22.36 -3.12
N TRP A 300 -17.19 -21.69 -2.08
CA TRP A 300 -16.96 -20.25 -2.11
C TRP A 300 -15.88 -19.92 -3.16
N ASP A 301 -16.23 -19.04 -4.09
CA ASP A 301 -15.45 -18.72 -5.28
C ASP A 301 -14.81 -17.31 -5.23
N ARG A 302 -15.02 -16.57 -4.13
CA ARG A 302 -14.41 -15.26 -3.90
C ARG A 302 -13.23 -15.33 -2.94
N PHE A 303 -12.74 -14.18 -2.47
CA PHE A 303 -11.63 -14.12 -1.51
C PHE A 303 -11.88 -15.01 -0.29
N LYS A 304 -10.93 -15.91 0.00
CA LYS A 304 -11.08 -17.01 0.98
C LYS A 304 -10.42 -16.73 2.31
N GLY A 305 -9.54 -15.73 2.41
CA GLY A 305 -8.77 -15.44 3.63
C GLY A 305 -7.82 -16.55 4.11
N GLY A 306 -7.66 -17.64 3.34
CA GLY A 306 -6.93 -18.84 3.79
C GLY A 306 -7.80 -19.89 4.48
N LEU A 307 -9.14 -19.73 4.45
CA LEU A 307 -10.10 -20.75 4.87
C LEU A 307 -10.28 -21.82 3.78
N ASP A 308 -10.59 -23.04 4.21
CA ASP A 308 -10.91 -24.16 3.33
C ASP A 308 -12.30 -23.99 2.71
N THR A 309 -12.37 -24.20 1.40
CA THR A 309 -13.59 -24.08 0.59
C THR A 309 -13.99 -25.39 -0.09
N LYS A 310 -13.27 -26.48 0.19
CA LYS A 310 -13.46 -27.80 -0.44
C LYS A 310 -13.96 -28.84 0.55
N SER A 311 -13.34 -28.93 1.72
CA SER A 311 -13.50 -30.05 2.68
C SER A 311 -14.05 -29.64 4.05
N ASN A 312 -14.43 -28.37 4.25
CA ASN A 312 -14.92 -27.81 5.50
C ASN A 312 -13.95 -27.99 6.69
N THR A 313 -12.64 -28.12 6.45
CA THR A 313 -11.65 -28.32 7.53
C THR A 313 -11.48 -27.09 8.40
N THR A 314 -11.96 -25.92 7.96
CA THR A 314 -11.91 -24.65 8.68
C THR A 314 -13.31 -24.14 9.03
N GLY A 315 -14.28 -25.05 9.19
CA GLY A 315 -15.68 -24.71 9.47
C GLY A 315 -16.56 -24.79 8.22
N ILE A 316 -17.86 -24.61 8.43
CA ILE A 316 -18.88 -24.68 7.36
C ILE A 316 -19.24 -23.31 6.80
N ASP A 317 -19.09 -22.27 7.61
CA ASP A 317 -19.44 -20.91 7.29
C ASP A 317 -18.48 -19.91 7.93
N SER A 318 -18.53 -18.69 7.41
CA SER A 318 -17.74 -17.57 7.89
C SER A 318 -18.50 -16.27 7.64
N VAL A 319 -17.91 -15.14 7.99
CA VAL A 319 -18.47 -13.80 7.76
C VAL A 319 -17.60 -13.06 6.76
N TYR A 320 -18.25 -12.45 5.78
CA TYR A 320 -17.58 -11.81 4.65
C TYR A 320 -18.28 -10.50 4.30
N THR A 321 -17.52 -9.51 3.84
CA THR A 321 -18.09 -8.29 3.29
C THR A 321 -17.22 -7.70 2.19
N VAL A 322 -17.80 -6.80 1.40
CA VAL A 322 -17.07 -5.95 0.46
C VAL A 322 -17.22 -4.51 0.93
N TYR A 323 -16.11 -3.82 1.13
CA TYR A 323 -16.08 -2.43 1.56
C TYR A 323 -15.16 -1.62 0.65
N GLU A 324 -15.69 -0.58 -0.02
CA GLU A 324 -14.94 0.30 -0.92
C GLU A 324 -14.12 -0.45 -2.01
N GLY A 325 -14.59 -1.63 -2.43
CA GLY A 325 -13.91 -2.48 -3.42
C GLY A 325 -12.89 -3.46 -2.85
N HIS A 326 -12.68 -3.47 -1.54
CA HIS A 326 -11.88 -4.47 -0.83
C HIS A 326 -12.78 -5.60 -0.34
N GLU A 327 -12.40 -6.84 -0.62
CA GLU A 327 -13.04 -8.01 -0.02
C GLU A 327 -12.43 -8.25 1.36
N ILE A 328 -13.28 -8.56 2.34
CA ILE A 328 -12.86 -8.78 3.73
C ILE A 328 -13.41 -10.11 4.21
N MET A 329 -12.51 -11.00 4.64
CA MET A 329 -12.86 -12.28 5.27
C MET A 329 -12.63 -12.18 6.78
N PHE A 330 -13.60 -12.57 7.60
CA PHE A 330 -13.43 -12.58 9.05
C PHE A 330 -13.15 -13.99 9.56
N HIS A 331 -12.05 -14.18 10.28
CA HIS A 331 -11.77 -15.44 10.98
C HIS A 331 -12.43 -15.41 12.37
N VAL A 332 -13.70 -15.79 12.43
CA VAL A 332 -14.48 -15.76 13.68
C VAL A 332 -14.17 -16.99 14.53
N SER A 333 -13.63 -16.78 15.73
CA SER A 333 -13.13 -17.87 16.59
C SER A 333 -14.19 -18.93 16.87
N THR A 334 -15.45 -18.55 17.07
CA THR A 334 -16.57 -19.45 17.36
C THR A 334 -17.12 -20.17 16.11
N LEU A 335 -16.77 -19.74 14.89
CA LEU A 335 -17.17 -20.41 13.64
C LEU A 335 -16.08 -21.36 13.12
N LEU A 336 -14.85 -21.21 13.61
CA LEU A 336 -13.77 -22.16 13.35
C LEU A 336 -13.98 -23.46 14.15
N PRO A 337 -13.48 -24.61 13.64
CA PRO A 337 -13.66 -25.90 14.29
C PRO A 337 -13.17 -25.90 15.74
N PHE A 338 -13.94 -26.53 16.61
CA PHE A 338 -13.58 -26.74 18.01
C PHE A 338 -13.10 -28.18 18.20
N SER A 339 -12.04 -28.36 18.99
CA SER A 339 -11.55 -29.68 19.36
C SER A 339 -11.54 -29.83 20.88
N THR A 340 -12.32 -30.76 21.42
CA THR A 340 -12.29 -31.09 22.86
C THR A 340 -10.97 -31.73 23.30
N GLU A 341 -10.26 -32.36 22.37
CA GLU A 341 -9.00 -33.07 22.62
C GLU A 341 -7.80 -32.12 22.64
N ASN A 342 -7.91 -30.97 21.98
CA ASN A 342 -6.85 -29.99 21.86
C ASN A 342 -7.23 -28.68 22.57
N ARG A 343 -6.93 -28.60 23.87
CA ARG A 343 -7.18 -27.39 24.67
C ARG A 343 -6.53 -26.13 24.10
N GLN A 344 -5.39 -26.24 23.42
CA GLN A 344 -4.74 -25.09 22.80
C GLN A 344 -5.46 -24.57 21.55
N GLN A 345 -6.45 -25.31 21.05
CA GLN A 345 -7.25 -24.98 19.86
C GLN A 345 -6.37 -24.54 18.69
N ILE A 346 -5.35 -25.36 18.38
CA ILE A 346 -4.29 -25.02 17.42
C ILE A 346 -4.86 -24.59 16.07
N GLU A 347 -5.91 -25.23 15.57
CA GLU A 347 -6.54 -24.84 14.29
C GLU A 347 -7.16 -23.44 14.35
N ARG A 348 -7.84 -23.07 15.44
CA ARG A 348 -8.37 -21.71 15.63
C ARG A 348 -7.23 -20.70 15.67
N LYS A 349 -6.19 -21.00 16.45
CA LYS A 349 -5.00 -20.16 16.60
C LYS A 349 -4.20 -20.04 15.30
N ARG A 350 -4.16 -21.07 14.46
CA ARG A 350 -3.49 -21.07 13.16
C ARG A 350 -4.10 -20.07 12.19
N HIS A 351 -5.40 -19.84 12.25
CA HIS A 351 -6.06 -18.83 11.42
C HIS A 351 -5.99 -17.45 12.10
N VAL A 352 -6.64 -17.30 13.25
CA VAL A 352 -6.79 -16.01 13.95
C VAL A 352 -5.47 -15.47 14.49
N GLY A 353 -4.63 -16.33 15.04
CA GLY A 353 -3.34 -15.94 15.60
C GLY A 353 -2.31 -15.50 14.55
N ASN A 354 -2.56 -15.78 13.27
CA ASN A 354 -1.72 -15.35 12.14
C ASN A 354 -2.27 -14.10 11.43
N ASP A 355 -3.40 -13.56 11.89
CA ASP A 355 -3.93 -12.30 11.35
C ASP A 355 -3.18 -11.11 11.96
N ILE A 356 -2.92 -10.11 11.12
CA ILE A 356 -2.19 -8.88 11.49
C ILE A 356 -3.04 -8.02 12.43
N VAL A 357 -4.35 -7.99 12.18
CA VAL A 357 -5.32 -7.22 12.97
C VAL A 357 -6.39 -8.16 13.51
N ASN A 358 -6.60 -8.11 14.83
CA ASN A 358 -7.60 -8.90 15.52
C ASN A 358 -8.62 -8.02 16.24
N ILE A 359 -9.90 -8.32 16.06
CA ILE A 359 -10.99 -7.74 16.83
C ILE A 359 -11.21 -8.63 18.06
N ILE A 360 -11.22 -8.03 19.24
CA ILE A 360 -11.57 -8.69 20.50
C ILE A 360 -12.93 -8.16 20.94
N PHE A 361 -13.97 -8.98 20.86
CA PHE A 361 -15.28 -8.63 21.42
C PHE A 361 -15.31 -9.07 22.88
N VAL A 362 -15.32 -8.12 23.81
CA VAL A 362 -15.35 -8.40 25.25
C VAL A 362 -16.79 -8.26 25.76
N ASP A 363 -17.34 -9.37 26.23
CA ASP A 363 -18.72 -9.46 26.73
C ASP A 363 -18.77 -9.58 28.26
N GLY A 364 -19.91 -9.23 28.86
CA GLY A 364 -20.09 -9.25 30.31
C GLY A 364 -19.52 -8.03 31.03
N ILE A 365 -19.22 -6.96 30.29
CA ILE A 365 -18.75 -5.68 30.84
C ILE A 365 -19.89 -4.95 31.53
N GLU A 366 -19.67 -4.51 32.77
CA GLU A 366 -20.62 -3.64 33.47
C GLU A 366 -20.72 -2.25 32.78
N PRO A 367 -21.89 -1.60 32.77
CA PRO A 367 -22.03 -0.26 32.25
C PRO A 367 -21.01 0.70 32.86
N ASP A 368 -20.34 1.49 32.02
CA ASP A 368 -19.30 2.45 32.39
C ASP A 368 -17.95 1.87 32.87
N ALA A 369 -17.81 0.54 32.97
CA ALA A 369 -16.53 -0.11 33.21
C ALA A 369 -15.66 -0.16 31.95
N GLN A 370 -14.34 -0.18 32.12
CA GLN A 370 -13.39 -0.48 31.04
C GLN A 370 -13.15 -1.99 30.98
N PRO A 371 -12.92 -2.56 29.78
CA PRO A 371 -12.57 -3.97 29.67
C PRO A 371 -11.24 -4.25 30.38
N SER A 372 -11.20 -5.36 31.12
CA SER A 372 -9.96 -5.83 31.75
C SER A 372 -8.99 -6.46 30.74
N TRP A 373 -9.45 -6.71 29.50
CA TRP A 373 -8.64 -7.31 28.45
C TRP A 373 -7.40 -6.47 28.12
N MET A 374 -6.26 -7.15 27.98
CA MET A 374 -4.97 -6.53 27.64
C MET A 374 -4.24 -7.35 26.57
N PRO A 375 -3.42 -6.72 25.69
CA PRO A 375 -2.67 -7.43 24.65
C PRO A 375 -1.83 -8.60 25.14
N SER A 376 -1.27 -8.51 26.35
CA SER A 376 -0.48 -9.58 26.98
C SER A 376 -1.23 -10.89 27.21
N MET A 377 -2.57 -10.87 27.16
CA MET A 377 -3.42 -12.05 27.28
C MET A 377 -3.40 -12.91 26.00
N MET A 378 -2.98 -12.33 24.86
CA MET A 378 -2.86 -13.02 23.58
C MET A 378 -1.41 -13.32 23.21
N LYS A 379 -1.09 -14.59 22.98
CA LYS A 379 0.25 -15.01 22.53
C LYS A 379 0.30 -15.16 21.02
N THR A 380 0.84 -14.15 20.34
CA THR A 380 0.98 -14.10 18.88
C THR A 380 2.22 -13.32 18.47
N HIS A 381 2.84 -13.72 17.35
CA HIS A 381 3.96 -13.03 16.70
C HIS A 381 3.54 -12.29 15.42
N PHE A 382 2.27 -12.43 15.01
CA PHE A 382 1.77 -11.90 13.74
C PHE A 382 0.81 -10.75 13.93
N THR A 383 0.02 -10.77 15.00
CA THR A 383 -0.89 -9.67 15.30
C THR A 383 -0.09 -8.48 15.77
N HIS A 384 -0.31 -7.33 15.14
CA HIS A 384 0.30 -6.05 15.51
C HIS A 384 -0.74 -5.06 16.03
N ILE A 385 -2.04 -5.32 15.80
CA ILE A 385 -3.13 -4.43 16.18
C ILE A 385 -4.28 -5.24 16.78
N PHE A 386 -4.80 -4.77 17.91
CA PHE A 386 -6.01 -5.28 18.54
C PHE A 386 -7.08 -4.20 18.59
N ALA A 387 -8.28 -4.50 18.09
CA ALA A 387 -9.46 -3.65 18.17
C ALA A 387 -10.45 -4.23 19.19
N ILE A 388 -10.56 -3.60 20.35
CA ILE A 388 -11.33 -4.09 21.49
C ILE A 388 -12.71 -3.45 21.41
N VAL A 389 -13.71 -4.29 21.18
CA VAL A 389 -15.11 -3.89 21.02
C VAL A 389 -15.89 -4.36 22.24
N THR A 390 -16.62 -3.43 22.85
CA THR A 390 -17.59 -3.72 23.90
C THR A 390 -18.95 -3.14 23.51
N TYR A 391 -20.03 -3.73 24.04
CA TYR A 391 -21.39 -3.27 23.77
C TYR A 391 -22.18 -3.08 25.06
N CYS A 392 -22.68 -1.86 25.28
CA CYS A 392 -23.55 -1.56 26.41
C CYS A 392 -25.02 -1.75 26.02
N LYS A 393 -25.67 -2.78 26.56
CA LYS A 393 -27.09 -3.07 26.29
C LYS A 393 -28.02 -1.93 26.72
N LYS A 394 -27.71 -1.24 27.84
CA LYS A 394 -28.55 -0.17 28.40
C LYS A 394 -28.62 1.06 27.49
N SER A 395 -27.48 1.47 26.94
CA SER A 395 -27.39 2.64 26.05
C SER A 395 -27.39 2.27 24.56
N SER A 396 -27.44 0.98 24.22
CA SER A 396 -27.31 0.48 22.84
C SER A 396 -26.10 1.06 22.10
N THR A 397 -24.96 1.12 22.80
CA THR A 397 -23.76 1.82 22.34
C THR A 397 -22.59 0.86 22.22
N TYR A 398 -21.87 0.93 21.10
CA TYR A 398 -20.58 0.27 20.92
C TYR A 398 -19.45 1.16 21.40
N ARG A 399 -18.44 0.58 22.05
CA ARG A 399 -17.20 1.28 22.42
C ARG A 399 -16.00 0.56 21.82
N LEU A 400 -15.05 1.32 21.31
CA LEU A 400 -13.86 0.83 20.62
C LEU A 400 -12.57 1.36 21.25
N ASN A 401 -11.74 0.45 21.76
CA ASN A 401 -10.37 0.77 22.13
C ASN A 401 -9.42 0.07 21.14
N VAL A 402 -8.31 0.71 20.76
CA VAL A 402 -7.33 0.10 19.83
C VAL A 402 -5.98 0.04 20.51
N PHE A 403 -5.33 -1.12 20.45
CA PHE A 403 -3.92 -1.26 20.80
C PHE A 403 -3.13 -1.54 19.54
N ALA A 404 -1.98 -0.88 19.38
CA ALA A 404 -1.04 -1.15 18.31
C ALA A 404 0.36 -1.38 18.89
N GLU A 405 1.16 -2.20 18.23
CA GLU A 405 2.58 -2.33 18.54
C GLU A 405 3.30 -1.01 18.26
N GLU A 406 4.30 -0.65 19.09
CA GLU A 406 5.08 0.59 18.98
C GLU A 406 5.64 0.86 17.58
N SER A 407 6.00 -0.20 16.86
CA SER A 407 6.60 -0.12 15.54
C SER A 407 5.61 0.21 14.40
N VAL A 408 4.30 0.20 14.69
CA VAL A 408 3.24 0.51 13.73
C VAL A 408 3.03 2.03 13.68
N PRO A 409 3.15 2.67 12.50
CA PRO A 409 2.86 4.09 12.34
C PRO A 409 1.41 4.43 12.73
N ILE A 410 1.16 5.70 13.08
CA ILE A 410 -0.20 6.16 13.34
C ILE A 410 -1.05 6.02 12.08
N PHE A 411 -2.28 5.51 12.23
CA PHE A 411 -3.28 5.32 11.19
C PHE A 411 -4.67 5.80 11.64
N GLY A 412 -5.40 6.41 10.72
CA GLY A 412 -6.75 6.91 10.93
C GLY A 412 -7.84 5.86 10.68
N PRO A 413 -9.12 6.26 10.84
CA PRO A 413 -9.58 7.53 11.39
C PRO A 413 -9.25 7.66 12.89
N PRO A 414 -9.02 8.87 13.44
CA PRO A 414 -8.80 9.05 14.88
C PRO A 414 -10.04 8.59 15.66
N LEU A 415 -9.84 7.99 16.84
CA LEU A 415 -10.95 7.60 17.72
C LEU A 415 -11.76 8.84 18.18
N PRO A 416 -13.10 8.75 18.25
CA PRO A 416 -13.90 9.80 18.87
C PRO A 416 -13.61 9.90 20.37
N SER A 417 -13.94 11.04 20.98
CA SER A 417 -13.82 11.26 22.43
C SER A 417 -15.19 11.65 23.00
N PRO A 418 -15.87 10.78 23.76
CA PRO A 418 -15.46 9.41 24.12
C PRO A 418 -15.48 8.45 22.92
N PRO A 419 -14.77 7.29 22.99
CA PRO A 419 -14.65 6.33 21.88
C PRO A 419 -15.90 5.45 21.73
N GLU A 420 -17.06 6.09 21.63
CA GLU A 420 -18.39 5.49 21.69
C GLU A 420 -19.23 5.82 20.46
N PHE A 421 -20.04 4.85 20.03
CA PHE A 421 -20.86 4.91 18.83
C PHE A 421 -22.27 4.43 19.14
N THR A 422 -23.25 5.32 18.96
CA THR A 422 -24.68 5.04 19.19
C THR A 422 -25.37 4.52 17.93
N ASN A 423 -24.81 4.78 16.75
CA ASN A 423 -25.30 4.24 15.49
C ASN A 423 -24.43 3.04 15.05
N PRO A 424 -25.00 1.81 15.02
CA PRO A 424 -24.26 0.61 14.63
C PRO A 424 -23.65 0.69 13.23
N GLN A 425 -24.31 1.31 12.26
CA GLN A 425 -23.79 1.39 10.89
C GLN A 425 -22.61 2.36 10.77
N GLU A 426 -22.66 3.48 11.50
CA GLU A 426 -21.54 4.41 11.60
C GLU A 426 -20.34 3.74 12.28
N PHE A 427 -20.58 2.98 13.36
CA PHE A 427 -19.55 2.18 14.01
C PHE A 427 -18.92 1.17 13.04
N ARG A 428 -19.74 0.46 12.26
CA ARG A 428 -19.26 -0.50 11.25
C ARG A 428 -18.36 0.17 10.23
N GLU A 429 -18.80 1.29 9.63
CA GLU A 429 -18.01 2.02 8.63
C GLU A 429 -16.69 2.51 9.23
N PHE A 430 -16.72 3.07 10.44
CA PHE A 430 -15.52 3.49 11.18
C PHE A 430 -14.56 2.33 11.43
N LEU A 431 -15.07 1.22 11.97
CA LEU A 431 -14.28 0.05 12.35
C LEU A 431 -13.60 -0.55 11.13
N LEU A 432 -14.32 -0.79 10.03
CA LEU A 432 -13.74 -1.37 8.81
C LEU A 432 -12.59 -0.51 8.26
N VAL A 433 -12.75 0.81 8.23
CA VAL A 433 -11.69 1.70 7.76
C VAL A 433 -10.50 1.71 8.73
N LYS A 434 -10.76 1.76 10.05
CA LYS A 434 -9.71 1.72 11.07
C LYS A 434 -8.88 0.42 10.98
N LEU A 435 -9.52 -0.72 10.75
CA LEU A 435 -8.85 -2.02 10.59
C LEU A 435 -8.02 -2.08 9.30
N ILE A 436 -8.58 -1.62 8.17
CA ILE A 436 -7.87 -1.58 6.88
C ILE A 436 -6.64 -0.67 6.95
N ASN A 437 -6.80 0.55 7.45
CA ASN A 437 -5.69 1.49 7.60
C ASN A 437 -4.67 0.96 8.61
N GLY A 438 -5.12 0.32 9.67
CA GLY A 438 -4.27 -0.37 10.64
C GLY A 438 -3.37 -1.43 9.99
N GLU A 439 -3.95 -2.37 9.24
CA GLU A 439 -3.17 -3.41 8.57
C GLU A 439 -2.17 -2.78 7.56
N LYS A 440 -2.60 -1.77 6.80
CA LYS A 440 -1.73 -1.03 5.88
C LYS A 440 -0.57 -0.35 6.61
N ALA A 441 -0.81 0.24 7.78
CA ALA A 441 0.25 0.83 8.60
C ALA A 441 1.19 -0.24 9.13
N ALA A 442 0.67 -1.37 9.60
CA ALA A 442 1.48 -2.49 10.09
C ALA A 442 2.46 -2.99 9.02
N PHE A 443 2.08 -3.00 7.74
CA PHE A 443 3.00 -3.35 6.63
C PHE A 443 4.23 -2.44 6.48
N HIS A 444 4.24 -1.27 7.11
CA HIS A 444 5.39 -0.36 7.15
C HIS A 444 6.26 -0.60 8.39
N SER A 445 5.86 -1.49 9.31
CA SER A 445 6.69 -1.86 10.45
C SER A 445 7.99 -2.51 9.98
N PRO A 446 9.10 -2.38 10.73
CA PRO A 446 10.39 -2.92 10.34
C PRO A 446 10.36 -4.44 10.08
N VAL A 447 9.55 -5.18 10.83
CA VAL A 447 9.46 -6.65 10.71
C VAL A 447 8.90 -7.06 9.36
N PHE A 448 7.82 -6.42 8.91
CA PHE A 448 7.23 -6.71 7.60
C PHE A 448 8.02 -6.08 6.46
N ALA A 449 8.50 -4.85 6.64
CA ALA A 449 9.27 -4.13 5.64
C ALA A 449 10.56 -4.86 5.27
N GLN A 450 11.32 -5.36 6.25
CA GLN A 450 12.57 -6.10 5.99
C GLN A 450 12.32 -7.45 5.31
N LYS A 451 11.29 -8.18 5.73
CA LYS A 451 10.90 -9.45 5.07
C LYS A 451 10.51 -9.19 3.61
N ARG A 452 9.70 -8.15 3.36
CA ARG A 452 9.31 -7.72 2.02
C ARG A 452 10.52 -7.32 1.18
N GLU A 453 11.45 -6.54 1.73
CA GLU A 453 12.67 -6.11 1.03
C GLU A 453 13.48 -7.31 0.54
N ARG A 454 13.68 -8.33 1.39
CA ARG A 454 14.39 -9.57 1.00
C ARG A 454 13.67 -10.32 -0.10
N THR A 455 12.35 -10.46 -0.01
CA THR A 455 11.54 -11.12 -1.05
C THR A 455 11.63 -10.38 -2.37
N LEU A 456 11.49 -9.05 -2.37
CA LEU A 456 11.62 -8.22 -3.56
C LEU A 456 13.03 -8.31 -4.16
N GLU A 457 14.07 -8.23 -3.34
CA GLU A 457 15.46 -8.39 -3.78
C GLU A 457 15.68 -9.74 -4.47
N MET A 458 15.21 -10.84 -3.85
CA MET A 458 15.28 -12.19 -4.42
C MET A 458 14.55 -12.29 -5.77
N LEU A 459 13.29 -11.84 -5.84
CA LEU A 459 12.49 -11.89 -7.07
C LEU A 459 13.13 -11.07 -8.19
N LEU A 460 13.62 -9.86 -7.88
CA LEU A 460 14.31 -9.01 -8.84
C LEU A 460 15.63 -9.65 -9.32
N HIS A 461 16.37 -10.32 -8.44
CA HIS A 461 17.56 -11.09 -8.83
C HIS A 461 17.22 -12.23 -9.79
N VAL A 462 16.12 -12.96 -9.57
CA VAL A 462 15.67 -14.01 -10.49
C VAL A 462 15.35 -13.42 -11.87
N ILE A 463 14.58 -12.34 -11.93
CA ILE A 463 14.25 -11.66 -13.20
C ILE A 463 15.51 -11.17 -13.92
N CYS A 464 16.40 -10.48 -13.20
CA CYS A 464 17.63 -9.94 -13.79
C CYS A 464 18.57 -11.05 -14.26
N SER A 465 18.79 -12.11 -13.49
CA SER A 465 19.70 -13.20 -13.85
C SER A 465 19.24 -13.98 -15.09
N ALA A 466 17.92 -14.22 -15.21
CA ALA A 466 17.33 -14.88 -16.38
C ALA A 466 17.46 -14.03 -17.66
N ASN A 467 17.31 -12.70 -17.56
CA ASN A 467 17.25 -11.83 -18.73
C ASN A 467 18.61 -11.18 -19.08
N MET A 468 19.56 -11.09 -18.15
CA MET A 468 20.88 -10.48 -18.39
C MET A 468 21.89 -11.44 -19.01
N SER A 469 21.75 -12.75 -18.79
CA SER A 469 22.71 -13.78 -19.20
C SER A 469 22.69 -14.11 -20.70
N GLU A 470 21.64 -13.73 -21.45
CA GLU A 470 21.64 -13.83 -22.91
C GLU A 470 22.57 -12.79 -23.54
N THR A 471 23.70 -13.26 -24.07
CA THR A 471 24.66 -12.48 -24.84
C THR A 471 24.16 -12.32 -26.28
N SER A 472 23.08 -11.57 -26.48
CA SER A 472 22.54 -11.28 -27.81
C SER A 472 22.15 -9.80 -27.90
N SER A 473 22.92 -9.10 -28.74
CA SER A 473 22.69 -7.75 -29.28
C SER A 473 22.89 -6.54 -28.33
N VAL A 474 24.14 -6.09 -28.23
CA VAL A 474 24.58 -4.80 -27.66
C VAL A 474 24.03 -3.57 -28.44
N GLY A 475 23.15 -3.75 -29.43
CA GLY A 475 22.67 -2.69 -30.33
C GLY A 475 21.32 -2.06 -30.00
N LEU A 476 20.52 -2.61 -29.08
CA LEU A 476 19.09 -2.27 -28.96
C LEU A 476 18.72 -1.38 -27.76
N ALA A 477 19.62 -1.17 -26.79
CA ALA A 477 19.40 -0.28 -25.63
C ALA A 477 19.25 1.23 -25.96
N ARG A 478 19.17 1.59 -27.25
CA ARG A 478 19.08 2.96 -27.76
C ARG A 478 17.76 3.30 -28.47
N ARG A 479 16.82 2.36 -28.65
CA ARG A 479 15.53 2.68 -29.28
C ARG A 479 14.67 3.56 -28.37
N THR A 480 13.99 4.52 -28.95
CA THR A 480 13.13 5.45 -28.22
C THR A 480 11.74 4.85 -28.06
N PHE A 481 11.03 5.17 -26.98
CA PHE A 481 9.71 4.56 -26.73
C PHE A 481 8.68 4.91 -27.82
N SER A 482 8.83 6.07 -28.45
CA SER A 482 8.02 6.51 -29.59
C SER A 482 8.23 5.66 -30.84
N ASP A 483 9.38 5.01 -31.01
CA ASP A 483 9.69 4.19 -32.19
C ASP A 483 9.07 2.78 -32.09
N VAL A 484 8.78 2.32 -30.87
CA VAL A 484 8.24 0.98 -30.59
C VAL A 484 6.72 1.03 -30.39
N VAL A 485 6.21 2.10 -29.77
CA VAL A 485 4.77 2.37 -29.64
C VAL A 485 4.33 3.24 -30.82
N THR A 486 4.27 2.64 -32.00
CA THR A 486 3.69 3.30 -33.18
C THR A 486 2.18 3.38 -32.99
N ASP A 487 1.63 4.60 -33.04
CA ASP A 487 0.19 4.77 -33.23
C ASP A 487 -0.14 4.10 -34.57
N SER A 488 -1.19 3.27 -34.61
CA SER A 488 -1.55 2.32 -35.70
C SER A 488 -1.80 2.96 -37.08
N PHE A 489 -1.47 4.24 -37.25
CA PHE A 489 -1.72 5.01 -38.46
C PHE A 489 -0.49 5.30 -39.33
N ASN A 490 0.78 5.16 -38.86
CA ASN A 490 1.92 5.66 -39.65
C ASN A 490 3.25 4.87 -39.59
N GLY A 491 3.30 3.64 -39.07
CA GLY A 491 4.55 2.86 -39.01
C GLY A 491 4.46 1.47 -39.64
N ILE A 492 5.39 1.13 -40.55
CA ILE A 492 5.58 -0.25 -41.02
C ILE A 492 6.31 -1.03 -39.92
N THR A 493 5.57 -1.67 -39.02
CA THR A 493 6.13 -2.70 -38.14
C THR A 493 6.34 -3.97 -38.96
N THR A 494 7.45 -4.67 -38.74
CA THR A 494 7.63 -5.96 -39.42
C THR A 494 6.57 -6.94 -38.92
N GLY A 495 6.04 -7.83 -39.77
CA GLY A 495 5.01 -8.79 -39.34
C GLY A 495 5.42 -9.64 -38.13
N LYS A 496 6.74 -9.86 -37.94
CA LYS A 496 7.30 -10.53 -36.76
C LYS A 496 7.20 -9.69 -35.48
N GLU A 497 7.40 -8.38 -35.54
CA GLU A 497 7.25 -7.48 -34.39
C GLU A 497 5.78 -7.35 -34.00
N GLN A 498 4.88 -7.26 -34.98
CA GLN A 498 3.44 -7.23 -34.71
C GLN A 498 2.95 -8.50 -34.00
N MET A 499 3.37 -9.69 -34.47
CA MET A 499 3.03 -10.95 -33.80
C MET A 499 3.51 -11.01 -32.35
N ARG A 500 4.69 -10.44 -32.05
CA ARG A 500 5.21 -10.36 -30.67
C ARG A 500 4.37 -9.42 -29.81
N HIS A 501 3.98 -8.26 -30.34
CA HIS A 501 3.11 -7.31 -29.64
C HIS A 501 1.75 -7.95 -29.33
N ASP A 502 1.16 -8.65 -30.29
CA ASP A 502 -0.12 -9.33 -30.12
C ASP A 502 -0.03 -10.44 -29.06
N ALA A 503 1.05 -11.21 -29.05
CA ALA A 503 1.30 -12.23 -28.02
C ALA A 503 1.45 -11.60 -26.63
N HIS A 504 2.20 -10.50 -26.52
CA HIS A 504 2.39 -9.74 -25.27
C HIS A 504 1.05 -9.27 -24.70
N ILE A 505 0.20 -8.68 -25.54
CA ILE A 505 -1.13 -8.19 -25.15
C ILE A 505 -2.03 -9.34 -24.71
N LYS A 506 -2.10 -10.43 -25.49
CA LYS A 506 -2.94 -11.60 -25.18
C LYS A 506 -2.54 -12.26 -23.85
N PHE A 507 -1.23 -12.41 -23.61
CA PHE A 507 -0.74 -12.95 -22.36
C PHE A 507 -1.11 -12.06 -21.17
N GLY A 508 -0.94 -10.74 -21.30
CA GLY A 508 -1.36 -9.79 -20.28
C GLY A 508 -2.88 -9.79 -20.01
N GLN A 509 -3.72 -9.98 -21.04
CA GLN A 509 -5.17 -10.13 -20.89
C GLN A 509 -5.53 -11.41 -20.13
N MET A 510 -4.87 -12.53 -20.45
CA MET A 510 -5.04 -13.80 -19.74
C MET A 510 -4.66 -13.67 -18.27
N LEU A 511 -3.50 -13.08 -17.95
CA LEU A 511 -3.09 -12.83 -16.57
C LEU A 511 -4.13 -12.00 -15.83
N LYS A 512 -4.56 -10.88 -16.44
CA LYS A 512 -5.57 -9.99 -15.86
C LYS A 512 -6.87 -10.71 -15.51
N LEU A 513 -7.36 -11.55 -16.43
CA LEU A 513 -8.58 -12.35 -16.21
C LEU A 513 -8.39 -13.34 -15.06
N ASN A 514 -7.25 -14.06 -15.03
CA ASN A 514 -6.95 -15.03 -13.98
C ASN A 514 -6.87 -14.37 -12.60
N THR A 515 -6.24 -13.20 -12.47
CA THR A 515 -6.18 -12.45 -11.21
C THR A 515 -7.57 -12.02 -10.73
N ILE A 516 -8.47 -11.62 -11.63
CA ILE A 516 -9.87 -11.28 -11.29
C ILE A 516 -10.61 -12.52 -10.79
N ILE A 517 -10.48 -13.66 -11.48
CA ILE A 517 -11.15 -14.92 -11.11
C ILE A 517 -10.68 -15.41 -9.74
N ARG A 518 -9.41 -15.21 -9.39
CA ARG A 518 -8.87 -15.58 -8.07
C ARG A 518 -9.31 -14.66 -6.93
N GLY A 519 -9.86 -13.48 -7.26
CA GLY A 519 -10.18 -12.43 -6.28
C GLY A 519 -9.00 -11.54 -5.93
N ASP A 520 -7.81 -11.74 -6.51
CA ASP A 520 -6.59 -10.99 -6.15
C ASP A 520 -6.54 -9.56 -6.75
N ALA A 521 -7.58 -9.17 -7.48
CA ALA A 521 -7.76 -7.81 -7.99
C ALA A 521 -9.15 -7.29 -7.62
N PRO A 522 -9.31 -5.97 -7.39
CA PRO A 522 -10.62 -5.41 -7.10
C PRO A 522 -11.53 -5.72 -8.30
N THR A 523 -12.61 -6.47 -8.05
CA THR A 523 -13.68 -6.52 -9.04
C THR A 523 -14.17 -5.09 -9.22
N SER A 524 -14.23 -4.61 -10.46
CA SER A 524 -14.82 -3.29 -10.74
C SER A 524 -16.11 -3.15 -9.95
N CYS A 525 -16.38 -1.98 -9.35
CA CYS A 525 -17.52 -1.67 -8.47
C CYS A 525 -18.93 -1.95 -9.06
N ILE A 526 -19.00 -2.64 -10.20
CA ILE A 526 -20.19 -3.14 -10.87
C ILE A 526 -20.86 -4.26 -10.04
N THR A 527 -20.14 -4.97 -9.17
CA THR A 527 -20.71 -5.97 -8.24
C THR A 527 -21.24 -5.37 -6.93
N SER A 528 -20.84 -4.15 -6.57
CA SER A 528 -21.40 -3.40 -5.44
C SER A 528 -22.57 -2.55 -5.93
N GLY A 529 -23.80 -3.09 -5.85
CA GLY A 529 -25.05 -2.44 -6.24
C GLY A 529 -25.44 -1.16 -5.47
N GLN A 530 -24.50 -0.47 -4.86
CA GLN A 530 -24.72 0.82 -4.21
C GLN A 530 -23.70 1.83 -4.75
N ALA A 531 -24.11 2.58 -5.77
CA ALA A 531 -23.42 3.78 -6.22
C ALA A 531 -23.60 4.89 -5.17
N LYS A 532 -22.91 4.79 -4.03
CA LYS A 532 -22.48 5.98 -3.29
C LYS A 532 -21.29 6.59 -4.04
N LYS A 533 -21.21 7.93 -4.12
CA LYS A 533 -20.17 8.67 -4.88
C LYS A 533 -18.79 8.05 -4.62
N LYS A 534 -18.11 7.62 -5.68
CA LYS A 534 -16.79 6.99 -5.59
C LYS A 534 -15.82 7.96 -4.89
N PRO A 535 -15.02 7.52 -3.89
CA PRO A 535 -14.05 8.38 -3.20
C PRO A 535 -13.04 9.05 -4.15
N TRP A 536 -12.80 8.38 -5.29
CA TRP A 536 -11.86 8.79 -6.33
C TRP A 536 -12.49 9.58 -7.48
N GLN A 537 -13.73 10.06 -7.35
CA GLN A 537 -14.30 10.87 -8.42
C GLN A 537 -13.47 12.16 -8.54
N PRO A 538 -12.76 12.38 -9.66
CA PRO A 538 -11.96 13.58 -9.82
C PRO A 538 -12.88 14.79 -9.68
N LYS A 539 -12.55 15.71 -8.77
CA LYS A 539 -13.22 17.01 -8.73
C LYS A 539 -12.67 17.84 -9.88
N HIS A 540 -13.51 18.06 -10.88
CA HIS A 540 -13.14 18.85 -12.05
C HIS A 540 -13.44 20.33 -11.79
N PHE A 541 -12.39 21.16 -11.76
CA PHE A 541 -12.53 22.61 -11.70
C PHE A 541 -12.55 23.16 -13.14
N HIS A 542 -13.73 23.55 -13.62
CA HIS A 542 -13.91 24.14 -14.96
C HIS A 542 -13.80 25.67 -14.92
N THR A 543 -12.73 26.19 -14.33
CA THR A 543 -12.52 27.64 -14.26
C THR A 543 -11.51 28.07 -15.32
N PRO A 544 -11.91 28.87 -16.32
CA PRO A 544 -10.97 29.36 -17.32
C PRO A 544 -10.01 30.36 -16.68
N LEU A 545 -8.77 29.94 -16.46
CA LEU A 545 -7.69 30.83 -16.08
C LEU A 545 -7.10 31.44 -17.35
N GLN A 546 -7.03 32.77 -17.39
CA GLN A 546 -6.46 33.52 -18.53
C GLN A 546 -4.92 33.53 -18.53
N TYR A 547 -4.31 32.92 -17.50
CA TYR A 547 -2.88 32.99 -17.21
C TYR A 547 -2.34 31.58 -17.02
N GLU A 548 -1.05 31.39 -17.31
CA GLU A 548 -0.36 30.11 -17.12
C GLU A 548 -0.31 29.75 -15.62
N VAL A 549 -0.45 28.46 -15.32
CA VAL A 549 -0.43 27.93 -13.96
C VAL A 549 0.99 27.50 -13.62
N ASN A 550 1.55 28.09 -12.57
CA ASN A 550 2.91 27.82 -12.10
C ASN A 550 2.95 26.61 -11.17
N CYS A 551 2.07 26.59 -10.17
CA CYS A 551 1.94 25.52 -9.18
C CYS A 551 0.54 25.52 -8.54
N ALA A 552 0.12 24.39 -7.98
CA ALA A 552 -1.19 24.24 -7.36
C ALA A 552 -1.20 23.13 -6.29
N ASP A 553 -2.12 23.22 -5.33
CA ASP A 553 -2.32 22.25 -4.26
C ASP A 553 -3.75 22.36 -3.70
N VAL A 554 -4.18 21.37 -2.93
CA VAL A 554 -5.54 21.26 -2.40
C VAL A 554 -5.57 21.71 -0.95
N TRP A 555 -6.53 22.57 -0.62
CA TRP A 555 -6.80 22.96 0.77
C TRP A 555 -8.27 22.78 1.10
N LYS A 556 -8.58 21.82 1.98
CA LYS A 556 -9.94 21.54 2.47
C LYS A 556 -10.92 21.29 1.31
N GLY A 557 -10.46 20.54 0.30
CA GLY A 557 -11.25 20.19 -0.88
C GLY A 557 -11.46 21.31 -1.89
N ASN A 558 -10.79 22.47 -1.74
CA ASN A 558 -10.70 23.55 -2.72
C ASN A 558 -9.31 23.53 -3.37
N LEU A 559 -9.17 24.08 -4.57
CA LEU A 559 -7.90 24.10 -5.29
C LEU A 559 -7.25 25.49 -5.16
N ILE A 560 -6.01 25.56 -4.70
CA ILE A 560 -5.22 26.78 -4.72
C ILE A 560 -4.29 26.71 -5.90
N VAL A 561 -4.35 27.72 -6.77
CA VAL A 561 -3.62 27.77 -8.02
C VAL A 561 -2.83 29.07 -8.08
N SER A 562 -1.51 28.96 -8.21
CA SER A 562 -0.64 30.10 -8.47
C SER A 562 -0.43 30.31 -9.97
N THR A 563 -0.53 31.55 -10.40
CA THR A 563 -0.36 31.99 -11.79
C THR A 563 0.53 33.22 -11.85
N GLU A 564 0.92 33.65 -13.05
CA GLU A 564 1.65 34.90 -13.27
C GLU A 564 0.94 36.16 -12.72
N ASN A 565 -0.39 36.13 -12.56
CA ASN A 565 -1.17 37.27 -12.11
C ASN A 565 -1.63 37.16 -10.64
N GLY A 566 -1.04 36.24 -9.87
CA GLY A 566 -1.33 36.02 -8.47
C GLY A 566 -1.75 34.57 -8.17
N THR A 567 -1.93 34.30 -6.88
CA THR A 567 -2.40 33.01 -6.37
C THR A 567 -3.87 33.08 -6.02
N PHE A 568 -4.66 32.15 -6.55
CA PHE A 568 -6.12 32.13 -6.46
C PHE A 568 -6.61 30.88 -5.74
N LEU A 569 -7.64 31.03 -4.92
CA LEU A 569 -8.44 29.94 -4.38
C LEU A 569 -9.63 29.69 -5.31
N LEU A 570 -9.69 28.50 -5.89
CA LEU A 570 -10.77 28.01 -6.73
C LEU A 570 -11.71 27.13 -5.89
N LYS A 571 -12.97 27.56 -5.82
CA LYS A 571 -14.05 26.76 -5.25
C LYS A 571 -14.96 26.27 -6.37
N GLU A 572 -15.53 25.09 -6.20
CA GLU A 572 -16.43 24.50 -7.19
C GLU A 572 -17.60 25.47 -7.52
N LEU A 573 -17.82 25.73 -8.80
CA LEU A 573 -18.86 26.63 -9.33
C LEU A 573 -18.80 28.10 -8.82
N CYS A 574 -17.66 28.53 -8.28
CA CYS A 574 -17.46 29.91 -7.80
C CYS A 574 -16.39 30.65 -8.62
N GLN A 575 -16.41 31.98 -8.56
CA GLN A 575 -15.32 32.77 -9.14
C GLN A 575 -14.01 32.59 -8.34
N PRO A 576 -12.84 32.64 -9.01
CA PRO A 576 -11.54 32.64 -8.35
C PRO A 576 -11.45 33.74 -7.29
N VAL A 577 -11.03 33.38 -6.08
CA VAL A 577 -10.76 34.35 -5.01
C VAL A 577 -9.26 34.62 -5.00
N LEU A 578 -8.84 35.87 -5.17
CA LEU A 578 -7.43 36.24 -5.06
C LEU A 578 -6.97 36.03 -3.61
N PHE A 579 -5.96 35.18 -3.42
CA PHE A 579 -5.41 34.80 -2.12
C PHE A 579 -4.08 35.50 -1.85
N ILE A 580 -3.23 35.60 -2.88
CA ILE A 580 -1.96 36.35 -2.85
C ILE A 580 -1.91 37.15 -4.16
N ASP A 581 -1.67 38.45 -4.07
CA ASP A 581 -1.57 39.28 -5.27
C ASP A 581 -0.27 39.03 -6.06
N ARG A 582 -0.19 39.61 -7.26
CA ARG A 582 0.94 39.46 -8.18
C ARG A 582 2.28 40.01 -7.68
N SER A 583 2.31 40.73 -6.55
CA SER A 583 3.57 41.22 -5.97
C SER A 583 4.44 40.09 -5.41
N VAL A 584 3.86 38.91 -5.21
CA VAL A 584 4.56 37.72 -4.72
C VAL A 584 4.52 36.65 -5.80
N GLU A 585 5.66 36.46 -6.49
CA GLU A 585 5.78 35.41 -7.51
C GLU A 585 6.01 34.06 -6.85
N VAL A 586 4.93 33.34 -6.56
CA VAL A 586 4.99 32.01 -5.94
C VAL A 586 5.45 30.98 -6.96
N ARG A 587 6.58 30.33 -6.66
CA ARG A 587 7.19 29.25 -7.47
C ARG A 587 6.79 27.87 -7.00
N GLN A 588 6.53 27.73 -5.71
CA GLN A 588 6.12 26.48 -5.10
C GLN A 588 5.13 26.77 -3.98
N LEU A 589 4.12 25.90 -3.87
CA LEU A 589 3.10 25.97 -2.85
C LEU A 589 2.85 24.55 -2.33
N GLU A 590 2.70 24.43 -1.01
CA GLU A 590 2.42 23.18 -0.30
C GLU A 590 1.48 23.46 0.87
N VAL A 591 0.39 22.71 0.96
CA VAL A 591 -0.62 22.82 2.01
C VAL A 591 -0.42 21.67 2.99
N THR A 592 -0.09 22.02 4.24
CA THR A 592 -0.05 21.07 5.34
C THR A 592 -1.41 21.07 6.03
N GLU A 593 -2.34 20.23 5.57
CA GLU A 593 -3.71 20.19 6.10
C GLU A 593 -3.78 19.87 7.60
N GLN A 594 -2.88 19.04 8.10
CA GLN A 594 -2.78 18.68 9.53
C GLN A 594 -2.53 19.90 10.44
N ASN A 595 -1.90 20.95 9.92
CA ASN A 595 -1.49 22.14 10.67
C ASN A 595 -2.21 23.41 10.19
N GLU A 596 -3.13 23.29 9.24
CA GLU A 596 -3.77 24.41 8.54
C GLU A 596 -2.79 25.47 8.00
N MET A 597 -1.63 25.02 7.52
CA MET A 597 -0.58 25.90 7.01
C MET A 597 -0.48 25.85 5.49
N LEU A 598 -0.30 27.01 4.87
CA LEU A 598 0.18 27.12 3.49
C LEU A 598 1.63 27.58 3.50
N VAL A 599 2.51 26.73 2.99
CA VAL A 599 3.93 27.02 2.80
C VAL A 599 4.13 27.44 1.35
N ILE A 600 4.69 28.63 1.15
CA ILE A 600 5.02 29.15 -0.17
C ILE A 600 6.52 29.42 -0.28
N ARG A 601 7.07 29.09 -1.44
CA ARG A 601 8.36 29.60 -1.90
C ARG A 601 8.09 30.63 -2.98
N TYR A 602 8.54 31.86 -2.75
CA TYR A 602 8.39 32.94 -3.70
C TYR A 602 9.75 33.55 -4.05
N ASP A 603 9.86 34.09 -5.26
CA ASP A 603 11.00 34.91 -5.65
C ASP A 603 10.79 36.36 -5.17
N LYS A 604 11.86 37.00 -4.70
CA LYS A 604 11.80 38.29 -4.02
C LYS A 604 12.02 39.47 -4.96
#